data_AF-A0A810BDX1-F1
#
_entry.id   AF-A0A810BDX1-F1
#
_cell.length_a   1.000
_cell.length_b   1.000
_cell.length_c   1.000
_cell.angle_alpha   90.00
_cell.angle_beta   90.00
_cell.angle_gamma   90.00
#
_symmetry.space_group_name_H-M   'P 1'
#
loop_
_entity.id
_entity.type
_entity.pdbx_description
1 polymer ?
#
loop_
_entity_poly.entity_id
_entity_poly.type
_entity_poly.pdbx_seq_one_letter_code
_entity_poly.pdbx_strand_id
1 'polypeptide(L)'
;MRLAANSFALQLGTKVYTLRPTLRAAFQLHHRYGFPELYQAIAEGSFTAIMDLITATSNDVPIASLRTILDAREQLLEFVLILVGADTTDSKPQASAPMPFDEYFTRLFRIGAGHLGWSPDVVWNSTAAEILIARAGREELLRQIFGKRDEEATPRVCT
;
A
#
# COMPACT_ATOMS: atom_id res chain seq x y z
N MET A 1 -7.25 -15.20 -0.69
CA MET A 1 -6.99 -13.88 -1.31
C MET A 1 -7.93 -12.88 -0.66
N ARG A 2 -7.43 -12.01 0.23
CA ARG A 2 -8.22 -10.89 0.76
C ARG A 2 -8.16 -9.82 -0.31
N LEU A 3 -9.31 -9.35 -0.82
CA LEU A 3 -9.33 -8.08 -1.57
C LEU A 3 -8.66 -7.04 -0.67
N ALA A 4 -7.75 -6.23 -1.24
CA ALA A 4 -6.94 -5.26 -0.50
C ALA A 4 -7.82 -4.55 0.55
N ALA A 5 -7.48 -4.73 1.83
CA ALA A 5 -8.30 -4.22 2.90
C ALA A 5 -8.23 -2.69 2.88
N ASN A 6 -9.19 -2.05 2.23
CA ASN A 6 -9.33 -0.60 2.13
C ASN A 6 -9.64 0.05 3.49
N SER A 7 -9.99 -0.78 4.49
CA SER A 7 -10.29 -0.38 5.86
C SER A 7 -9.69 -1.38 6.85
N PHE A 8 -9.00 -0.86 7.86
CA PHE A 8 -8.50 -1.59 9.01
C PHE A 8 -9.24 -1.12 10.26
N ALA A 9 -9.81 -2.06 11.01
CA ALA A 9 -10.54 -1.75 12.24
C ALA A 9 -9.56 -1.73 13.42
N LEU A 10 -9.28 -0.53 13.94
CA LEU A 10 -8.47 -0.34 15.13
C LEU A 10 -9.38 -0.32 16.36
N GLN A 11 -9.19 -1.26 17.28
CA GLN A 11 -9.93 -1.25 18.54
C GLN A 11 -9.16 -0.45 19.59
N LEU A 12 -9.74 0.69 20.01
CA LEU A 12 -9.24 1.50 21.11
C LEU A 12 -10.24 1.45 22.27
N GLY A 13 -10.07 0.48 23.16
CA GLY A 13 -10.90 0.29 24.34
C GLY A 13 -12.30 -0.13 23.94
N THR A 14 -13.30 0.72 24.18
CA THR A 14 -14.70 0.48 23.81
C THR A 14 -15.09 1.04 22.44
N LYS A 15 -14.20 1.81 21.79
CA LYS A 15 -14.47 2.40 20.47
C LYS A 15 -13.65 1.69 19.39
N VAL A 16 -14.24 1.62 18.20
CA VAL A 16 -13.58 1.10 17.00
C VAL A 16 -13.39 2.26 16.04
N TYR A 17 -12.15 2.44 15.58
CA TYR A 17 -11.77 3.44 14.60
C TYR A 17 -11.46 2.75 13.28
N THR A 18 -11.86 3.39 12.18
CA THR A 18 -11.54 2.87 10.84
C THR A 18 -10.34 3.61 10.29
N LEU A 19 -9.25 2.87 10.06
CA LEU A 19 -8.05 3.37 9.40
C LEU A 19 -8.06 2.97 7.93
N ARG A 20 -7.63 3.87 7.06
CA ARG A 20 -7.55 3.65 5.61
C ARG A 20 -6.09 3.73 5.16
N PRO A 21 -5.52 2.65 4.60
CA PRO A 21 -4.14 2.64 4.15
C PRO A 21 -3.98 3.31 2.77
N THR A 22 -4.33 4.59 2.69
CA THR A 22 -4.30 5.35 1.43
C THR A 22 -2.86 5.69 1.01
N LEU A 23 -2.63 5.78 -0.30
CA LEU A 23 -1.33 6.17 -0.85
C LEU A 23 -0.89 7.55 -0.34
N ARG A 24 -1.84 8.48 -0.17
CA ARG A 24 -1.58 9.82 0.38
C ARG A 24 -1.05 9.75 1.82
N ALA A 25 -1.70 8.97 2.67
CA ALA A 25 -1.28 8.80 4.06
C ALA A 25 0.12 8.16 4.13
N ALA A 26 0.35 7.12 3.33
CA ALA A 26 1.65 6.46 3.24
C ALA A 26 2.76 7.45 2.84
N PHE A 27 2.53 8.27 1.82
CA PHE A 27 3.48 9.27 1.35
C PHE A 27 3.77 10.34 2.41
N GLN A 28 2.74 10.87 3.08
CA GLN A 28 2.92 11.89 4.12
C GLN A 28 3.70 11.36 5.33
N LEU A 29 3.38 10.15 5.79
CA LEU A 29 4.07 9.52 6.90
C LEU A 29 5.52 9.17 6.54
N HIS A 30 5.77 8.70 5.33
CA HIS A 30 7.13 8.47 4.84
C HIS A 30 7.94 9.76 4.82
N HIS A 31 7.39 10.84 4.27
CA HIS A 31 8.07 12.13 4.20
C HIS A 31 8.43 12.69 5.58
N ARG A 32 7.59 12.41 6.60
CA ARG A 32 7.79 12.93 7.95
C ARG A 32 8.77 12.12 8.79
N TYR A 33 8.80 10.80 8.63
CA TYR A 33 9.57 9.91 9.50
C TYR A 33 10.59 9.03 8.78
N GLY A 34 10.26 8.54 7.59
CA GLY A 34 10.77 7.26 7.10
C GLY A 34 9.99 6.09 7.70
N PHE A 35 9.79 5.01 6.93
CA PHE A 35 9.02 3.86 7.42
C PHE A 35 9.75 3.03 8.48
N PRO A 36 11.06 2.73 8.35
CA PRO A 36 11.79 2.02 9.40
C PRO A 36 11.72 2.76 10.75
N GLU A 37 11.91 4.07 10.73
CA GLU A 37 11.89 4.94 11.89
C GLU A 37 10.48 5.06 12.49
N LEU A 38 9.46 5.19 11.64
CA LEU A 38 8.07 5.18 12.09
C LEU A 38 7.71 3.85 12.77
N TYR A 39 8.08 2.72 12.16
CA TYR A 39 7.83 1.40 12.71
C TYR A 39 8.50 1.24 14.08
N GLN A 40 9.77 1.63 14.18
CA GLN A 40 10.51 1.58 15.43
C GLN A 40 9.91 2.50 16.50
N ALA A 41 9.54 3.74 16.15
CA ALA A 41 8.92 4.68 17.08
C ALA A 41 7.59 4.14 17.62
N ILE A 42 6.78 3.48 16.79
CA ILE A 42 5.54 2.83 17.24
C ILE A 42 5.87 1.64 18.15
N ALA A 43 6.85 0.81 17.79
CA ALA A 43 7.28 -0.33 18.61
C ALA A 43 7.76 0.10 20.01
N GLU A 44 8.42 1.24 20.11
CA GLU A 44 8.86 1.85 21.38
C GLU A 44 7.72 2.55 22.14
N GLY A 45 6.52 2.69 21.55
CA GLY A 45 5.37 3.30 22.19
C GLY A 45 5.36 4.83 22.13
N SER A 46 6.00 5.42 21.11
CA SER A 46 5.95 6.87 20.87
C SER A 46 4.52 7.33 20.61
N PHE A 47 3.94 8.02 21.59
CA PHE A 47 2.58 8.55 21.51
C PHE A 47 2.39 9.46 20.30
N THR A 48 3.37 10.31 20.00
CA THR A 48 3.33 11.22 18.85
C THR A 48 3.26 10.45 17.54
N ALA A 49 4.14 9.47 17.32
CA ALA A 49 4.15 8.66 16.10
C ALA A 49 2.84 7.89 15.90
N ILE A 50 2.29 7.33 16.98
CA ILE A 50 1.01 6.63 16.95
C ILE A 50 -0.15 7.57 16.59
N MET A 51 -0.21 8.74 17.22
CA MET A 51 -1.26 9.72 16.94
C MET A 51 -1.16 10.28 15.52
N ASP A 52 0.05 10.53 15.03
CA ASP A 52 0.28 10.97 13.66
C ASP A 52 -0.13 9.90 12.63
N LEU A 53 0.16 8.62 12.90
CA LEU A 53 -0.32 7.50 12.08
C LEU A 53 -1.85 7.44 12.03
N ILE A 54 -2.52 7.49 13.19
CA ILE A 54 -3.99 7.41 13.26
C ILE A 54 -4.62 8.63 12.57
N THR A 55 -4.08 9.83 12.80
CA THR A 55 -4.63 11.07 12.21
C THR A 55 -4.43 11.12 10.70
N ALA A 56 -3.31 10.59 10.18
CA ALA A 56 -3.07 10.53 8.74
C ALA A 56 -3.97 9.51 8.03
N THR A 57 -4.46 8.49 8.75
CA THR A 57 -5.14 7.33 8.16
C THR A 57 -6.61 7.24 8.54
N SER A 58 -7.08 8.04 9.49
CA SER A 58 -8.47 8.13 9.90
C SER A 58 -9.00 9.55 9.67
N ASN A 59 -10.30 9.65 9.41
CA ASN A 59 -10.99 10.93 9.42
C ASN A 59 -11.41 11.35 10.83
N ASP A 60 -11.35 10.42 11.80
CA ASP A 60 -11.74 10.64 13.18
C ASP A 60 -10.53 10.93 14.05
N VAL A 61 -10.67 11.89 14.96
CA VAL A 61 -9.65 12.16 15.99
C VAL A 61 -9.84 11.15 17.12
N PRO A 62 -8.82 10.32 17.45
CA PRO A 62 -8.98 9.32 18.48
C PRO A 62 -9.06 9.98 19.86
N ILE A 63 -10.18 9.76 20.55
CA ILE A 63 -10.35 10.10 21.96
C ILE A 63 -10.16 8.79 22.74
N ALA A 64 -8.93 8.54 23.20
CA ALA A 64 -8.56 7.35 23.95
C ALA A 64 -7.50 7.67 25.03
N SER A 65 -7.43 6.84 26.06
CA SER A 65 -6.40 6.97 27.09
C SER A 65 -5.04 6.52 26.54
N LEU A 66 -3.95 7.03 27.11
CA LEU A 66 -2.58 6.62 26.74
C LEU A 66 -2.41 5.10 26.81
N ARG A 67 -2.93 4.46 27.87
CA ARG A 67 -2.86 3.01 28.04
C ARG A 67 -3.54 2.27 26.89
N THR A 68 -4.75 2.69 26.54
CA THR A 68 -5.52 2.09 25.43
C THR A 68 -4.81 2.21 24.09
N ILE A 69 -4.11 3.33 23.87
CA ILE A 69 -3.34 3.56 22.65
C ILE A 69 -2.11 2.65 22.60
N LEU A 70 -1.42 2.49 23.72
CA LEU A 70 -0.27 1.58 23.83
C LEU A 70 -0.67 0.10 23.70
N ASP A 71 -1.85 -0.28 24.19
CA ASP A 71 -2.38 -1.64 24.05
C ASP A 71 -2.66 -1.99 22.58
N ALA A 72 -2.93 -1.00 21.72
CA ALA A 72 -3.19 -1.19 20.30
C ALA A 72 -1.92 -1.20 19.42
N ARG A 73 -0.72 -1.15 20.03
CA ARG A 73 0.56 -1.05 19.32
C ARG A 73 0.76 -2.17 18.29
N GLU A 74 0.45 -3.41 18.63
CA GLU A 74 0.63 -4.54 17.72
C GLU A 74 -0.24 -4.42 16.47
N GLN A 75 -1.50 -4.02 16.64
CA GLN A 75 -2.42 -3.76 15.51
C GLN A 75 -1.90 -2.61 14.62
N LEU A 76 -1.30 -1.59 15.22
CA LEU A 76 -0.73 -0.47 14.48
C LEU A 76 0.53 -0.86 13.70
N LEU A 77 1.39 -1.72 14.26
CA LEU A 77 2.57 -2.24 13.56
C LEU A 77 2.17 -3.09 12.35
N GLU A 78 1.16 -3.95 12.49
CA GLU A 78 0.57 -4.68 11.36
C GLU A 78 0.02 -3.71 10.31
N PHE A 79 -0.69 -2.67 10.75
CA PHE A 79 -1.24 -1.67 9.86
C PHE A 79 -0.17 -0.90 9.07
N VAL A 80 0.99 -0.60 9.67
CA VAL A 80 2.12 0.02 8.93
C VAL A 80 2.62 -0.87 7.80
N LEU A 81 2.68 -2.20 8.01
CA LEU A 81 3.06 -3.13 6.93
C LEU A 81 2.04 -3.12 5.79
N ILE A 82 0.75 -3.10 6.13
CA ILE A 82 -0.35 -2.98 5.15
C ILE A 82 -0.26 -1.64 4.39
N LEU A 83 0.03 -0.54 5.10
CA LEU A 83 0.14 0.80 4.53
C LEU A 83 1.25 0.90 3.47
N VAL A 84 2.37 0.23 3.69
CA VAL A 84 3.49 0.16 2.74
C VAL A 84 3.19 -0.77 1.56
N GLY A 85 2.14 -1.61 1.66
CA GLY A 85 1.82 -2.61 0.66
C GLY A 85 2.69 -3.85 0.75
N ALA A 86 3.20 -4.17 1.95
CA ALA A 86 3.91 -5.43 2.16
C ALA A 86 2.93 -6.60 2.03
N ASP A 87 3.21 -7.53 1.11
CA ASP A 87 2.49 -8.78 1.03
C ASP A 87 2.85 -9.64 2.25
N THR A 88 1.91 -9.81 3.18
CA THR A 88 2.04 -10.73 4.32
C THR A 88 1.72 -12.18 3.94
N THR A 89 1.43 -12.44 2.66
CA THR A 89 1.17 -13.79 2.13
C THR A 89 2.45 -14.39 1.55
N ASP A 90 2.65 -15.70 1.70
CA ASP A 90 3.81 -16.52 1.27
C ASP A 90 4.09 -16.57 -0.25
N SER A 91 3.81 -15.49 -0.99
CA SER A 91 4.20 -15.37 -2.39
C SER A 91 5.71 -15.18 -2.44
N LYS A 92 6.41 -16.02 -3.23
CA LYS A 92 7.88 -15.95 -3.38
C LYS A 92 8.29 -14.49 -3.66
N PRO A 93 9.19 -13.88 -2.86
CA PRO A 93 9.62 -12.52 -3.09
C PRO A 93 10.23 -12.42 -4.49
N GLN A 94 9.59 -11.62 -5.36
CA GLN A 94 10.18 -11.28 -6.64
C GLN A 94 11.39 -10.40 -6.33
N ALA A 95 12.58 -10.99 -6.46
CA ALA A 95 13.85 -10.30 -6.28
C ALA A 95 13.95 -9.17 -7.31
N SER A 96 13.49 -7.99 -6.92
CA SER A 96 13.69 -6.74 -7.62
C SER A 96 14.73 -5.94 -6.85
N ALA A 97 15.49 -5.13 -7.57
CA ALA A 97 16.49 -4.26 -6.95
C ALA A 97 15.81 -3.39 -5.87
N PRO A 98 16.46 -3.18 -4.71
CA PRO A 98 15.95 -2.27 -3.70
C PRO A 98 15.68 -0.89 -4.32
N MET A 99 14.46 -0.38 -4.15
CA MET A 99 14.02 0.89 -4.70
C MET A 99 13.77 1.88 -3.56
N PRO A 100 14.21 3.14 -3.66
CA PRO A 100 13.87 4.16 -2.67
C PRO A 100 12.35 4.41 -2.65
N PHE A 101 11.81 4.68 -1.46
CA PHE A 101 10.37 4.86 -1.27
C PHE A 101 9.77 6.00 -2.10
N ASP A 102 10.50 7.08 -2.33
CA ASP A 102 10.05 8.18 -3.20
C ASP A 102 9.83 7.71 -4.65
N GLU A 103 10.72 6.87 -5.16
CA GLU A 103 10.58 6.26 -6.49
C GLU A 103 9.44 5.25 -6.50
N TYR A 104 9.28 4.47 -5.43
CA TYR A 104 8.17 3.54 -5.26
C TYR A 104 6.81 4.24 -5.33
N PHE A 105 6.62 5.32 -4.56
CA PHE A 105 5.38 6.10 -4.58
C PHE A 105 5.14 6.78 -5.92
N THR A 106 6.19 7.34 -6.53
CA THR A 106 6.11 7.92 -7.88
C THR A 106 5.67 6.87 -8.90
N ARG A 107 6.18 5.64 -8.80
CA ARG A 107 5.81 4.53 -9.66
C ARG A 107 4.35 4.14 -9.48
N LEU A 108 3.88 3.99 -8.23
CA LEU A 108 2.47 3.70 -7.95
C LEU A 108 1.55 4.79 -8.51
N PHE A 109 1.93 6.06 -8.35
CA PHE A 109 1.16 7.16 -8.88
C PHE A 109 1.10 7.14 -10.42
N ARG A 110 2.24 6.89 -11.09
CA ARG A 110 2.30 6.73 -12.57
C ARG A 110 1.47 5.54 -13.06
N ILE A 111 1.43 4.43 -12.32
CA ILE A 111 0.58 3.29 -12.66
C ILE A 111 -0.89 3.70 -12.58
N GLY A 112 -1.31 4.30 -11.46
CA GLY A 112 -2.70 4.72 -11.29
C GLY A 112 -3.15 5.77 -12.30
N ALA A 113 -2.44 6.89 -12.37
CA ALA A 113 -2.84 8.04 -13.19
C ALA A 113 -2.56 7.81 -14.68
N GLY A 114 -1.47 7.11 -15.01
CA GLY A 114 -1.06 6.87 -16.39
C GLY A 114 -1.62 5.58 -16.98
N HIS A 115 -1.25 4.44 -16.39
CA HIS A 115 -1.62 3.13 -16.97
C HIS A 115 -3.10 2.81 -16.79
N LEU A 116 -3.64 3.03 -15.58
CA LEU A 116 -5.04 2.73 -15.28
C LEU A 116 -5.98 3.84 -15.74
N GLY A 117 -5.48 5.07 -15.88
CA GLY A 117 -6.26 6.24 -16.28
C GLY A 117 -7.16 6.79 -15.17
N TRP A 118 -6.83 6.52 -13.91
CA TRP A 118 -7.57 7.05 -12.76
C TRP A 118 -7.27 8.54 -12.56
N SER A 119 -8.21 9.29 -11.98
CA SER A 119 -7.94 10.66 -11.58
C SER A 119 -6.92 10.69 -10.42
N PRO A 120 -6.12 11.76 -10.29
CA PRO A 120 -5.19 11.92 -9.17
C PRO A 120 -5.84 11.66 -7.80
N ASP A 121 -7.07 12.13 -7.59
CA ASP A 121 -7.80 11.93 -6.34
C ASP A 121 -8.10 10.46 -6.07
N VAL A 122 -8.47 9.68 -7.08
CA VAL A 122 -8.69 8.23 -6.91
C VAL A 122 -7.38 7.55 -6.55
N VAL A 123 -6.30 7.84 -7.28
CA VAL A 123 -4.98 7.25 -7.02
C VAL A 123 -4.48 7.53 -5.61
N TRP A 124 -4.64 8.78 -5.13
CA TRP A 124 -4.23 9.16 -3.78
C TRP A 124 -5.04 8.47 -2.68
N ASN A 125 -6.31 8.16 -2.94
CA ASN A 125 -7.20 7.49 -2.00
C ASN A 125 -7.14 5.95 -2.10
N SER A 126 -6.54 5.41 -3.16
CA SER A 126 -6.30 3.97 -3.30
C SER A 126 -5.14 3.50 -2.42
N THR A 127 -5.15 2.22 -2.08
CA THR A 127 -4.05 1.54 -1.41
C THR A 127 -2.98 1.10 -2.42
N ALA A 128 -1.73 0.90 -1.97
CA ALA A 128 -0.67 0.38 -2.83
C ALA A 128 -1.05 -0.98 -3.45
N ALA A 129 -1.66 -1.86 -2.66
CA ALA A 129 -2.12 -3.18 -3.10
C ALA A 129 -3.21 -3.08 -4.17
N GLU A 130 -4.20 -2.18 -4.02
CA GLU A 130 -5.25 -1.96 -5.03
C GLU A 130 -4.67 -1.54 -6.38
N ILE A 131 -3.71 -0.61 -6.37
CA ILE A 131 -3.06 -0.13 -7.60
C ILE A 131 -2.32 -1.28 -8.30
N LEU A 132 -1.61 -2.12 -7.55
CA LEU A 132 -0.86 -3.25 -8.10
C LEU A 132 -1.79 -4.34 -8.64
N ILE A 133 -2.87 -4.68 -7.92
CA ILE A 133 -3.88 -5.65 -8.37
C ILE A 133 -4.58 -5.14 -9.63
N ALA A 134 -4.97 -3.86 -9.67
CA ALA A 134 -5.62 -3.27 -10.83
C ALA A 134 -4.70 -3.25 -12.05
N ARG A 135 -3.40 -2.99 -11.85
CA ARG A 135 -2.38 -3.10 -12.91
C ARG A 135 -2.29 -4.52 -13.46
N ALA A 136 -2.20 -5.53 -12.59
CA ALA A 136 -2.14 -6.93 -13.01
C ALA A 136 -3.39 -7.34 -13.81
N GLY A 137 -4.58 -6.92 -13.37
CA GLY A 137 -5.82 -7.15 -14.13
C GLY A 137 -5.82 -6.49 -15.51
N ARG A 138 -5.28 -5.27 -15.62
CA ARG A 138 -5.16 -4.58 -16.92
C ARG A 138 -4.14 -5.24 -17.84
N GLU A 139 -3.00 -5.70 -17.31
CA GLU A 139 -1.99 -6.43 -18.07
C GLU A 139 -2.58 -7.75 -18.62
N GLU A 140 -3.38 -8.45 -17.83
CA GLU A 140 -4.09 -9.66 -18.27
C GLU A 140 -5.11 -9.36 -19.38
N LEU A 141 -5.89 -8.29 -19.26
CA LEU A 141 -6.81 -7.86 -20.32
C LEU A 141 -6.07 -7.53 -21.62
N LEU A 142 -4.98 -6.77 -21.55
CA LEU A 142 -4.17 -6.42 -22.73
C LEU A 142 -3.58 -7.67 -23.38
N ARG A 143 -3.13 -8.65 -22.58
CA ARG A 143 -2.63 -9.93 -23.06
C ARG A 143 -3.70 -10.73 -23.80
N GLN A 144 -4.95 -10.69 -23.35
CA GLN A 144 -6.08 -11.34 -24.01
C GLN A 144 -6.46 -10.66 -25.33
N ILE A 145 -6.41 -9.33 -25.39
CA ILE A 145 -6.77 -8.56 -26.59
C ILE A 145 -5.70 -8.67 -27.69
N PHE A 146 -4.43 -8.55 -27.33
CA PHE A 146 -3.34 -8.46 -28.32
C PHE A 146 -2.66 -9.79 -28.64
N GLY A 147 -3.01 -10.86 -27.92
CA GLY A 147 -2.34 -12.17 -28.03
C GLY A 147 -0.88 -12.11 -27.59
N LYS A 148 -0.25 -13.27 -27.40
CA LYS A 148 1.22 -13.33 -27.39
C LYS A 148 1.67 -13.20 -28.84
N ARG A 149 2.66 -12.35 -29.11
CA ARG A 149 3.35 -12.38 -30.40
C ARG A 149 4.04 -13.75 -30.47
N ASP A 150 3.58 -14.63 -31.36
CA ASP A 150 4.22 -15.91 -31.59
C ASP A 150 5.64 -15.65 -32.11
N GLU A 151 6.64 -15.91 -31.26
CA GLU A 151 8.03 -16.04 -31.68
C GLU A 151 8.19 -17.38 -32.39
N GLU A 152 7.85 -17.43 -33.68
CA GLU A 152 8.32 -18.49 -34.58
C GLU A 152 8.25 -17.99 -36.04
N ALA A 153 9.06 -16.98 -36.34
CA ALA A 153 9.43 -16.70 -37.72
C ALA A 153 10.46 -17.75 -38.17
N THR A 154 9.99 -18.94 -38.55
CA THR A 154 10.82 -19.87 -39.33
C THR A 154 11.04 -19.24 -40.71
N PRO A 155 12.29 -18.96 -41.14
CA PRO A 155 12.53 -18.42 -42.47
C PRO A 155 12.13 -19.48 -43.51
N ARG A 156 11.17 -19.15 -44.37
CA ARG A 156 10.88 -19.97 -45.55
C ARG A 156 12.08 -19.90 -46.48
N VAL A 157 12.88 -20.96 -46.48
CA VAL A 157 13.87 -21.22 -47.53
C VAL A 157 13.08 -21.55 -48.80
N CYS A 158 13.16 -20.69 -49.81
CA CYS A 158 12.73 -21.00 -51.16
C CYS A 158 13.77 -21.93 -51.81
N THR A 159 13.38 -23.16 -52.11
CA THR A 159 14.01 -24.06 -53.09
C THR A 159 13.10 -24.21 -54.28
#